data_AF-A0ABD1QEK5-F1
#
_entry.id   AF-A0ABD1QEK5-F1
#
_cell.length_a   1.000
_cell.length_b   1.000
_cell.length_c   1.000
_cell.angle_alpha   90.00
_cell.angle_beta   90.00
_cell.angle_gamma   90.00
#
_symmetry.space_group_name_H-M   'P 1'
#
loop_
_entity.id
_entity.type
_entity.pdbx_description
1 polymer ?
#
loop_
_entity_poly.entity_id
_entity_poly.type
_entity_poly.pdbx_seq_one_letter_code
_entity_poly.pdbx_strand_id
1 'polypeptide(L)'
;MNRFLRMKAAGRRRIRKIRSEKITKPVNPCHKTICSRSKIVDKVPHLLTLSAKKVLKEMENNVNQRQWNLETYTEDDANQLGDCKIPWILFRDGYENGQRLYDKVNGKTCHQCRQKTLGLRTQCSRCKNSTGMLCGDCLYIRYGENIIEANENGDSWICPVCRGICNCSICRNKKGFPPIPCIYGKALKNGYKSVAHYLIKTHIVSINGEGRSEKV
;
A
#
# COMPACT_ATOMS: atom_id res chain seq x y z
N MET A 1 -70.28 -40.91 -13.31
CA MET A 1 -69.32 -41.09 -12.21
C MET A 1 -68.19 -40.07 -12.37
N ASN A 2 -68.13 -39.13 -11.43
CA ASN A 2 -67.13 -38.07 -11.33
C ASN A 2 -65.71 -38.65 -11.14
N ARG A 3 -64.72 -38.15 -11.88
CA ARG A 3 -63.32 -38.24 -11.48
C ARG A 3 -62.57 -36.96 -11.85
N PHE A 4 -62.68 -35.97 -10.97
CA PHE A 4 -61.79 -34.80 -10.92
C PHE A 4 -60.34 -35.27 -10.71
N LEU A 5 -59.47 -35.09 -11.71
CA LEU A 5 -58.02 -35.17 -11.54
C LEU A 5 -57.51 -33.79 -11.12
N ARG A 6 -57.19 -33.66 -9.83
CA ARG A 6 -56.68 -32.46 -9.16
C ARG A 6 -55.19 -32.29 -9.51
N MET A 7 -54.85 -31.32 -10.36
CA MET A 7 -53.45 -30.92 -10.59
C MET A 7 -52.88 -30.28 -9.32
N LYS A 8 -51.78 -30.81 -8.79
CA LYS A 8 -51.08 -30.26 -7.61
C LYS A 8 -50.30 -29.00 -8.02
N ALA A 9 -50.63 -27.86 -7.41
CA ALA A 9 -49.90 -26.60 -7.57
C ALA A 9 -48.46 -26.71 -7.02
N ALA A 10 -47.48 -26.24 -7.80
CA ALA A 10 -46.08 -26.17 -7.40
C ALA A 10 -45.90 -25.10 -6.30
N GLY A 11 -45.37 -25.52 -5.15
CA GLY A 11 -45.07 -24.64 -4.02
C GLY A 11 -44.03 -23.57 -4.36
N ARG A 12 -44.40 -22.31 -4.16
CA ARG A 12 -43.54 -21.12 -4.31
C ARG A 12 -42.39 -21.19 -3.30
N ARG A 13 -41.17 -21.56 -3.73
CA ARG A 13 -39.98 -21.54 -2.86
C ARG A 13 -39.67 -20.08 -2.48
N ARG A 14 -39.72 -19.79 -1.18
CA ARG A 14 -39.38 -18.50 -0.59
C ARG A 14 -37.87 -18.27 -0.77
N ILE A 15 -37.49 -17.34 -1.64
CA ILE A 15 -36.10 -16.90 -1.79
C ILE A 15 -35.68 -16.25 -0.47
N ARG A 16 -34.75 -16.87 0.26
CA ARG A 16 -34.16 -16.29 1.46
C ARG A 16 -33.30 -15.11 1.05
N LYS A 17 -33.67 -13.90 1.49
CA LYS A 17 -32.93 -12.66 1.29
C LYS A 17 -31.55 -12.84 1.93
N ILE A 18 -30.50 -12.97 1.11
CA ILE A 18 -29.11 -13.00 1.59
C ILE A 18 -28.84 -11.62 2.20
N ARG A 19 -28.52 -11.61 3.48
CA ARG A 19 -28.23 -10.40 4.25
C ARG A 19 -26.92 -9.83 3.71
N SER A 20 -26.95 -8.64 3.11
CA SER A 20 -25.75 -7.95 2.63
C SER A 20 -24.75 -7.83 3.77
N GLU A 21 -23.60 -8.48 3.64
CA GLU A 21 -22.52 -8.35 4.61
C GLU A 21 -22.08 -6.89 4.68
N LYS A 22 -22.01 -6.36 5.91
CA LYS A 22 -21.64 -4.98 6.18
C LYS A 22 -20.22 -4.76 5.69
N ILE A 23 -20.03 -3.81 4.79
CA ILE A 23 -18.72 -3.27 4.42
C ILE A 23 -18.03 -2.80 5.70
N THR A 24 -17.06 -3.56 6.18
CA THR A 24 -16.26 -3.22 7.35
C THR A 24 -15.40 -2.00 7.04
N LYS A 25 -15.35 -1.05 7.99
CA LYS A 25 -14.55 0.19 7.89
C LYS A 25 -13.10 -0.12 7.48
N PRO A 26 -12.45 0.69 6.63
CA PRO A 26 -11.10 0.42 6.17
C PRO A 26 -10.13 0.48 7.34
N VAL A 27 -9.61 -0.69 7.73
CA VAL A 27 -8.52 -0.81 8.72
C VAL A 27 -7.25 -0.34 8.02
N ASN A 28 -6.54 0.65 8.59
CA ASN A 28 -5.36 1.24 7.97
C ASN A 28 -4.17 0.25 8.11
N PRO A 29 -3.73 -0.45 7.04
CA PRO A 29 -2.78 -1.55 7.14
C PRO A 29 -1.34 -1.04 7.30
N CYS A 30 -0.99 -0.52 8.47
CA CYS A 30 0.41 -0.27 8.78
C CYS A 30 1.02 -1.56 9.30
N HIS A 31 1.72 -2.31 8.44
CA HIS A 31 2.58 -3.39 8.92
C HIS A 31 3.70 -2.76 9.76
N LYS A 32 3.61 -2.89 11.08
CA LYS A 32 4.73 -2.57 11.97
C LYS A 32 5.88 -3.49 11.58
N THR A 33 6.94 -2.94 11.00
CA THR A 33 8.24 -3.62 10.94
C THR A 33 8.71 -3.78 12.38
N ILE A 34 8.61 -4.99 12.93
CA ILE A 34 9.29 -5.33 14.17
C ILE A 34 10.78 -5.40 13.85
N CYS A 35 11.48 -4.29 14.05
CA CYS A 35 12.92 -4.32 14.23
C CYS A 35 13.16 -4.57 15.73
N SER A 36 13.59 -5.79 16.07
CA SER A 36 14.04 -6.13 17.41
C SER A 36 15.38 -5.43 17.67
N ARG A 37 15.33 -4.17 18.13
CA ARG A 37 16.50 -3.43 18.61
C ARG A 37 16.42 -3.31 20.12
N SER A 38 17.23 -4.16 20.77
CA SER A 38 17.77 -4.15 22.13
C SER A 38 16.91 -3.65 23.29
N LYS A 39 16.66 -4.55 24.24
CA LYS A 39 16.38 -4.22 25.64
C LYS A 39 17.60 -3.47 26.21
N ILE A 40 17.35 -2.35 26.88
CA ILE A 40 18.00 -1.80 28.10
C ILE A 40 17.52 -0.35 28.20
N VAL A 41 16.75 -0.04 29.24
CA VAL A 41 16.47 1.33 29.67
C VAL A 41 16.67 1.37 31.18
N ASP A 42 17.86 1.82 31.59
CA ASP A 42 18.11 2.19 32.98
C ASP A 42 17.62 3.62 33.21
N LYS A 43 16.98 3.82 34.37
CA LYS A 43 16.39 5.10 34.81
C LYS A 43 17.49 6.14 35.09
N VAL A 44 17.24 7.40 34.77
CA VAL A 44 18.08 8.54 35.20
C VAL A 44 17.26 9.49 36.08
N PRO A 45 17.75 9.90 37.27
CA PRO A 45 17.12 10.96 38.06
C PRO A 45 17.62 12.37 37.69
N HIS A 46 16.73 13.30 37.94
CA HIS A 46 16.69 14.72 37.59
C HIS A 46 17.64 15.60 38.42
N LEU A 47 18.58 16.33 37.80
CA LEU A 47 19.27 17.44 38.46
C LEU A 47 19.88 18.53 37.52
N LEU A 48 19.24 19.72 37.55
CA LEU A 48 19.78 21.10 37.53
C LEU A 48 20.34 21.77 36.24
N THR A 49 19.43 22.43 35.51
CA THR A 49 19.34 23.90 35.20
C THR A 49 20.55 24.86 35.18
N LEU A 50 21.74 24.46 34.72
CA LEU A 50 22.79 25.42 34.28
C LEU A 50 23.31 25.19 32.84
N SER A 51 22.63 24.36 32.07
CA SER A 51 23.03 23.97 30.70
C SER A 51 22.15 24.57 29.60
N ALA A 52 21.06 25.28 29.92
CA ALA A 52 20.02 25.61 28.93
C ALA A 52 20.51 26.45 27.73
N LYS A 53 21.37 27.46 27.94
CA LYS A 53 21.89 28.28 26.82
C LYS A 53 22.91 27.55 25.96
N LYS A 54 23.70 26.64 26.55
CA LYS A 54 24.66 25.79 25.82
C LYS A 54 23.94 24.67 25.08
N VAL A 55 22.92 24.07 25.70
CA VAL A 55 22.00 23.11 25.10
C VAL A 55 21.21 23.72 23.95
N LEU A 56 20.71 24.95 24.06
CA LEU A 56 20.00 25.60 22.94
C LEU A 56 20.94 25.85 21.75
N LYS A 57 22.18 26.30 22.00
CA LYS A 57 23.19 26.50 20.94
C LYS A 57 23.76 25.18 20.37
N GLU A 58 23.82 24.11 21.17
CA GLU A 58 24.15 22.74 20.72
C GLU A 58 22.96 22.05 20.02
N MET A 59 21.71 22.43 20.35
CA MET A 59 20.49 21.97 19.66
C MET A 59 20.35 22.62 18.28
N GLU A 60 20.72 23.90 18.12
CA GLU A 60 20.79 24.55 16.80
C GLU A 60 21.92 23.96 15.94
N ASN A 61 23.03 23.54 16.54
CA ASN A 61 24.22 23.04 15.82
C ASN A 61 24.27 21.52 15.58
N ASN A 62 23.20 20.77 15.88
CA ASN A 62 23.18 19.31 15.66
C ASN A 62 21.91 18.78 14.99
N VAL A 63 21.11 19.68 14.42
CA VAL A 63 20.10 19.28 13.46
C VAL A 63 20.73 19.35 12.09
N ASN A 64 21.43 18.27 11.74
CA ASN A 64 21.69 17.92 10.35
C ASN A 64 20.33 17.56 9.73
N GLN A 65 19.47 18.59 9.56
CA GLN A 65 18.13 18.49 9.01
C GLN A 65 18.35 18.02 7.59
N ARG A 66 18.16 16.71 7.36
CA ARG A 66 18.26 16.15 6.01
C ARG A 66 17.30 16.94 5.14
N GLN A 67 17.88 17.77 4.27
CA GLN A 67 17.13 18.55 3.33
C GLN A 67 16.53 17.57 2.31
N TRP A 68 15.21 17.57 2.22
CA TRP A 68 14.50 16.78 1.23
C TRP A 68 14.25 17.63 0.00
N ASN A 69 14.33 17.00 -1.17
CA ASN A 69 13.89 17.57 -2.42
C ASN A 69 12.37 17.79 -2.38
N LEU A 70 11.91 18.84 -3.07
CA LEU A 70 10.49 19.02 -3.32
C LEU A 70 9.97 17.82 -4.12
N GLU A 71 8.95 17.15 -3.60
CA GLU A 71 8.33 16.00 -4.27
C GLU A 71 7.41 16.49 -5.39
N THR A 72 7.84 16.27 -6.63
CA THR A 72 7.13 16.57 -7.86
C THR A 72 7.09 15.35 -8.77
N TYR A 73 6.06 15.29 -9.61
CA TYR A 73 5.85 14.23 -10.59
C TYR A 73 5.47 14.81 -11.95
N THR A 74 5.76 14.08 -13.02
CA THR A 74 5.37 14.44 -14.39
C THR A 74 4.08 13.73 -14.82
N GLU A 75 3.54 14.11 -15.98
CA GLU A 75 2.45 13.36 -16.61
C GLU A 75 2.88 11.94 -16.98
N ASP A 76 4.15 11.74 -17.37
CA ASP A 76 4.70 10.41 -17.64
C ASP A 76 4.65 9.52 -16.39
N ASP A 77 4.98 10.05 -15.20
CA ASP A 77 4.84 9.32 -13.93
C ASP A 77 3.38 8.91 -13.68
N ALA A 78 2.42 9.77 -14.04
CA ALA A 78 1.00 9.47 -13.93
C ALA A 78 0.56 8.36 -14.90
N ASN A 79 1.11 8.35 -16.12
CA ASN A 79 0.87 7.31 -17.12
C ASN A 79 1.47 5.95 -16.70
N GLN A 80 2.43 5.93 -15.77
CA GLN A 80 2.97 4.69 -15.21
C GLN A 80 2.06 4.07 -14.13
N LEU A 81 1.02 4.75 -13.65
CA LEU A 81 0.10 4.20 -12.65
C LEU A 81 -0.66 3.01 -13.22
N GLY A 82 -0.67 1.90 -12.47
CA GLY A 82 -1.49 0.73 -12.81
C GLY A 82 -2.90 0.86 -12.25
N ASP A 83 -3.77 -0.05 -12.69
CA ASP A 83 -5.13 -0.19 -12.19
C ASP A 83 -5.43 -1.67 -11.91
N CYS A 84 -6.60 -1.96 -11.37
CA CYS A 84 -7.12 -3.32 -11.28
C CYS A 84 -8.57 -3.39 -11.76
N LYS A 85 -8.92 -4.45 -12.48
CA LYS A 85 -10.31 -4.74 -12.83
C LYS A 85 -11.05 -5.37 -11.65
N ILE A 86 -10.36 -6.25 -10.95
CA ILE A 86 -10.90 -7.01 -9.81
C ILE A 86 -10.29 -6.46 -8.53
N PRO A 87 -11.09 -6.06 -7.53
CA PRO A 87 -10.57 -5.60 -6.25
C PRO A 87 -9.85 -6.73 -5.52
N TRP A 88 -8.74 -6.39 -4.85
CA TRP A 88 -7.98 -7.33 -4.05
C TRP A 88 -8.56 -7.44 -2.63
N ILE A 89 -8.68 -8.66 -2.12
CA ILE A 89 -9.12 -8.90 -0.73
C ILE A 89 -7.90 -8.90 0.18
N LEU A 90 -7.76 -7.84 0.98
CA LEU A 90 -6.65 -7.65 1.90
C LEU A 90 -6.60 -8.74 2.98
N PHE A 91 -5.36 -9.09 3.37
CA PHE A 91 -5.07 -10.00 4.48
C PHE A 91 -5.60 -11.43 4.31
N ARG A 92 -5.82 -11.86 3.07
CA ARG A 92 -6.19 -13.23 2.73
C ARG A 92 -4.98 -14.06 2.32
N ASP A 93 -4.23 -13.59 1.33
CA ASP A 93 -3.06 -14.31 0.80
C ASP A 93 -1.86 -14.26 1.77
N GLY A 94 -1.31 -15.45 2.08
CA GLY A 94 -0.22 -15.59 3.06
C GLY A 94 -0.68 -15.38 4.50
N TYR A 95 -1.96 -15.66 4.80
CA TYR A 95 -2.53 -15.66 6.14
C TYR A 95 -3.25 -16.97 6.43
N GLU A 96 -3.22 -17.40 7.69
CA GLU A 96 -4.00 -18.51 8.23
C GLU A 96 -4.57 -18.09 9.58
N ASN A 97 -5.88 -18.27 9.80
CA ASN A 97 -6.56 -17.87 11.03
C ASN A 97 -6.30 -16.39 11.44
N GLY A 98 -6.16 -15.50 10.45
CA GLY A 98 -5.86 -14.08 10.65
C GLY A 98 -4.40 -13.75 10.99
N GLN A 99 -3.52 -14.75 11.06
CA GLN A 99 -2.09 -14.59 11.32
C GLN A 99 -1.28 -14.70 10.03
N ARG A 100 -0.24 -13.87 9.88
CA ARG A 100 0.63 -13.88 8.70
C ARG A 100 1.54 -15.12 8.73
N LEU A 101 1.59 -15.85 7.62
CA LEU A 101 2.41 -17.06 7.44
C LEU A 101 3.86 -16.70 7.07
N TYR A 102 4.72 -16.49 8.07
CA TYR A 102 6.15 -16.26 7.86
C TYR A 102 6.91 -17.57 7.65
N ASP A 103 7.84 -17.59 6.70
CA ASP A 103 8.72 -18.73 6.46
C ASP A 103 10.12 -18.24 6.04
N LYS A 104 11.15 -18.62 6.79
CA LYS A 104 12.54 -18.22 6.56
C LYS A 104 13.21 -18.99 5.42
N VAL A 105 12.71 -20.16 5.06
CA VAL A 105 13.28 -21.05 4.04
C VAL A 105 12.53 -20.83 2.73
N ASN A 106 11.24 -21.17 2.69
CA ASN A 106 10.43 -21.22 1.48
C ASN A 106 9.70 -19.89 1.19
N GLY A 107 9.63 -18.98 2.16
CA GLY A 107 8.94 -17.72 1.98
C GLY A 107 9.60 -16.82 0.95
N LYS A 108 8.83 -15.91 0.35
CA LYS A 108 9.35 -14.90 -0.58
C LYS A 108 9.27 -13.50 0.02
N THR A 109 10.37 -12.76 -0.07
CA THR A 109 10.49 -11.41 0.48
C THR A 109 9.76 -10.40 -0.40
N CYS A 110 8.85 -9.62 0.19
CA CYS A 110 8.21 -8.50 -0.49
C CYS A 110 9.13 -7.25 -0.46
N HIS A 111 9.31 -6.58 -1.60
CA HIS A 111 10.06 -5.33 -1.71
C HIS A 111 9.53 -4.22 -0.77
N GLN A 112 8.20 -4.08 -0.66
CA GLN A 112 7.57 -2.98 0.06
C GLN A 112 7.58 -3.18 1.59
N CYS A 113 7.07 -4.30 2.09
CA CYS A 113 7.00 -4.55 3.54
C CYS A 113 8.22 -5.30 4.09
N ARG A 114 9.10 -5.82 3.21
CA ARG A 114 10.31 -6.60 3.56
C ARG A 114 10.03 -7.87 4.36
N GLN A 115 8.78 -8.30 4.43
CA GLN A 115 8.37 -9.54 5.09
C GLN A 115 8.57 -10.73 4.14
N LYS A 116 9.12 -11.82 4.68
CA LYS A 116 9.31 -13.11 3.99
C LYS A 116 8.17 -14.06 4.39
N THR A 117 7.24 -14.33 3.48
CA THR A 117 6.00 -15.08 3.76
C THR A 117 5.65 -16.03 2.61
N LEU A 118 4.77 -17.02 2.86
CA LEU A 118 4.35 -18.03 1.87
C LEU A 118 3.31 -17.55 0.83
N GLY A 119 2.76 -16.34 0.97
CA GLY A 119 1.79 -15.79 0.01
C GLY A 119 2.37 -15.48 -1.38
N LEU A 120 1.47 -15.29 -2.35
CA LEU A 120 1.76 -14.90 -3.72
C LEU A 120 2.70 -13.70 -3.82
N ARG A 121 3.58 -13.72 -4.83
CA ARG A 121 4.45 -12.59 -5.18
C ARG A 121 4.40 -12.32 -6.67
N THR A 122 4.49 -11.04 -7.01
CA THR A 122 4.70 -10.61 -8.40
C THR A 122 6.09 -10.99 -8.90
N GLN A 123 6.24 -11.08 -10.21
CA GLN A 123 7.53 -11.23 -10.89
C GLN A 123 7.63 -10.20 -12.01
N CYS A 124 8.60 -9.28 -11.90
CA CYS A 124 8.80 -8.23 -12.89
C CYS A 124 9.54 -8.76 -14.11
N SER A 125 9.02 -8.50 -15.31
CA SER A 125 9.67 -8.93 -16.55
C SER A 125 10.96 -8.18 -16.86
N ARG A 126 11.13 -6.95 -16.34
CA ARG A 126 12.34 -6.13 -16.53
C ARG A 126 13.47 -6.50 -15.56
N CYS A 127 13.25 -6.43 -14.25
CA CYS A 127 14.35 -6.64 -13.29
C CYS A 127 14.56 -8.11 -12.89
N LYS A 128 13.54 -8.96 -13.04
CA LYS A 128 13.57 -10.41 -12.75
C LYS A 128 14.22 -10.80 -11.41
N ASN A 129 14.15 -9.90 -10.41
CA ASN A 129 14.79 -10.07 -9.11
C ASN A 129 13.85 -9.63 -7.96
N SER A 130 14.31 -9.76 -6.72
CA SER A 130 13.53 -9.46 -5.51
C SER A 130 12.99 -8.03 -5.42
N THR A 131 13.57 -7.08 -6.16
CA THR A 131 13.06 -5.70 -6.28
C THR A 131 11.68 -5.65 -6.92
N GLY A 132 11.39 -6.58 -7.83
CA GLY A 132 10.11 -6.71 -8.52
C GLY A 132 9.08 -7.59 -7.81
N MET A 133 9.41 -8.14 -6.63
CA MET A 133 8.53 -9.02 -5.88
C MET A 133 7.71 -8.23 -4.85
N LEU A 134 6.42 -8.04 -5.10
CA LEU A 134 5.47 -7.42 -4.18
C LEU A 134 4.44 -8.44 -3.70
N CYS A 135 3.99 -8.31 -2.45
CA CYS A 135 2.81 -9.04 -1.97
C CYS A 135 1.54 -8.36 -2.47
N GLY A 136 0.43 -9.11 -2.54
CA GLY A 136 -0.86 -8.59 -2.99
C GLY A 136 -1.33 -7.37 -2.20
N ASP A 137 -1.24 -7.43 -0.87
CA ASP A 137 -1.64 -6.30 0.00
C ASP A 137 -0.86 -5.02 -0.33
N CYS A 138 0.46 -5.13 -0.47
CA CYS A 138 1.31 -3.97 -0.76
C CYS A 138 1.08 -3.46 -2.18
N LEU A 139 0.96 -4.35 -3.16
CA LEU A 139 0.70 -3.98 -4.55
C LEU A 139 -0.61 -3.19 -4.65
N TYR A 140 -1.67 -3.70 -4.01
CA TYR A 140 -2.99 -3.07 -4.04
C TYR A 140 -3.03 -1.74 -3.27
N ILE A 141 -2.59 -1.73 -2.01
CA ILE A 141 -2.63 -0.53 -1.16
C ILE A 141 -1.76 0.59 -1.73
N ARG A 142 -0.54 0.24 -2.16
CA ARG A 142 0.47 1.24 -2.53
C ARG A 142 0.37 1.68 -3.97
N TYR A 143 -0.07 0.80 -4.88
CA TYR A 143 -0.04 1.06 -6.32
C TYR A 143 -1.42 0.92 -6.97
N GLY A 144 -2.36 0.17 -6.39
CA GLY A 144 -3.73 0.04 -6.91
C GLY A 144 -3.88 -1.07 -7.94
N GLU A 145 -2.93 -2.00 -7.96
CA GLU A 145 -2.89 -3.13 -8.89
C GLU A 145 -3.23 -4.44 -8.17
N ASN A 146 -3.75 -5.40 -8.92
CA ASN A 146 -4.07 -6.73 -8.42
C ASN A 146 -2.93 -7.72 -8.75
N ILE A 147 -2.52 -8.53 -7.78
CA ILE A 147 -1.42 -9.48 -7.94
C ILE A 147 -1.74 -10.63 -8.89
N ILE A 148 -3.02 -11.03 -9.00
CA ILE A 148 -3.46 -12.06 -9.93
C ILE A 148 -3.31 -11.53 -11.35
N GLU A 149 -3.87 -10.35 -11.64
CA GLU A 149 -3.76 -9.68 -12.94
C GLU A 149 -2.28 -9.41 -13.30
N ALA A 150 -1.47 -8.96 -12.34
CA ALA A 150 -0.04 -8.74 -12.54
C ALA A 150 0.71 -10.03 -12.94
N ASN A 151 0.36 -11.16 -12.33
CA ASN A 151 0.99 -12.46 -12.63
C ASN A 151 0.47 -13.05 -13.95
N GLU A 152 -0.82 -12.90 -14.26
CA GLU A 152 -1.43 -13.32 -15.53
C GLU A 152 -0.84 -12.57 -16.73
N ASN A 153 -0.53 -11.28 -16.53
CA ASN A 153 0.14 -10.45 -17.54
C ASN A 153 1.58 -10.90 -17.83
N GLY A 154 2.18 -11.74 -16.98
CA GLY A 154 3.48 -12.38 -17.20
C GLY A 154 4.57 -11.41 -17.66
N ASP A 155 5.09 -11.62 -18.87
CA ASP A 155 6.19 -10.84 -19.43
C ASP A 155 5.84 -9.37 -19.76
N SER A 156 4.55 -9.02 -19.78
CA SER A 156 4.12 -7.63 -19.99
C SER A 156 4.11 -6.79 -18.71
N TRP A 157 4.12 -7.42 -17.53
CA TRP A 157 4.02 -6.68 -16.26
C TRP A 157 5.38 -6.16 -15.77
N ILE A 158 5.42 -4.85 -15.51
CA ILE A 158 6.59 -4.12 -15.02
C ILE A 158 6.32 -3.60 -13.61
N CYS A 159 7.23 -3.87 -12.67
CA CYS A 159 7.03 -3.45 -11.29
C CYS A 159 7.11 -1.92 -11.10
N PRO A 160 6.55 -1.39 -9.99
CA PRO A 160 6.61 0.04 -9.67
C PRO A 160 8.02 0.62 -9.57
N VAL A 161 9.03 -0.19 -9.21
CA VAL A 161 10.42 0.27 -9.17
C VAL A 161 10.95 0.52 -10.57
N CYS A 162 10.74 -0.43 -11.48
CA CYS A 162 11.14 -0.33 -12.88
C CYS A 162 10.38 0.75 -13.65
N ARG A 163 9.14 1.04 -13.24
CA ARG A 163 8.34 2.18 -13.71
C ARG A 163 8.72 3.53 -13.11
N GLY A 164 9.63 3.56 -12.12
CA GLY A 164 10.02 4.81 -11.46
C GLY A 164 9.04 5.34 -10.42
N ILE A 165 7.88 4.71 -10.20
CA ILE A 165 6.83 5.20 -9.28
C ILE A 165 6.84 4.55 -7.89
N CYS A 166 7.84 3.71 -7.58
CA CYS A 166 7.93 3.06 -6.27
C CYS A 166 8.00 4.08 -5.12
N ASN A 167 7.09 3.94 -4.17
CA ASN A 167 6.94 4.83 -3.03
C ASN A 167 7.43 4.20 -1.71
N CYS A 168 8.28 3.16 -1.77
CA CYS A 168 8.91 2.59 -0.58
C CYS A 168 9.95 3.56 0.01
N SER A 169 10.27 3.44 1.30
CA SER A 169 11.19 4.37 1.97
C SER A 169 12.60 4.37 1.37
N ILE A 170 13.10 3.23 0.88
CA ILE A 170 14.43 3.16 0.24
C ILE A 170 14.43 3.91 -1.10
N CYS A 171 13.45 3.64 -1.97
CA CYS A 171 13.37 4.29 -3.27
C CYS A 171 13.14 5.79 -3.14
N ARG A 172 12.34 6.22 -2.16
CA ARG A 172 12.12 7.64 -1.87
C ARG A 172 13.36 8.33 -1.34
N ASN A 173 14.07 7.72 -0.40
CA ASN A 173 15.34 8.27 0.08
C ASN A 173 16.36 8.43 -1.06
N LYS A 174 16.42 7.48 -2.01
CA LYS A 174 17.28 7.62 -3.19
C LYS A 174 16.91 8.81 -4.09
N LYS A 175 15.63 9.18 -4.14
CA LYS A 175 15.15 10.38 -4.85
C LYS A 175 15.29 11.67 -4.03
N GLY A 176 15.75 11.58 -2.78
CA GLY A 176 15.75 12.71 -1.86
C GLY A 176 14.35 13.10 -1.36
N PHE A 177 13.39 12.18 -1.37
CA PHE A 177 12.03 12.42 -0.84
C PHE A 177 11.87 11.85 0.57
N PRO A 178 11.07 12.49 1.45
CA PRO A 178 10.86 12.01 2.80
C PRO A 178 10.05 10.70 2.79
N PRO A 179 10.21 9.81 3.79
CA PRO A 179 9.38 8.61 3.91
C PRO A 179 7.90 8.98 4.11
N ILE A 180 7.00 8.19 3.53
CA ILE A 180 5.56 8.44 3.62
C ILE A 180 4.99 7.75 4.86
N PRO A 181 4.13 8.43 5.66
CA PRO A 181 3.38 7.79 6.73
C PRO A 181 2.32 6.81 6.20
N CYS A 182 1.55 6.17 7.08
CA CYS A 182 0.45 5.29 6.66
C CYS A 182 -0.75 6.13 6.15
N ILE A 183 -0.71 6.52 4.88
CA ILE A 183 -1.71 7.43 4.27
C ILE A 183 -2.74 6.73 3.38
N TYR A 184 -2.86 5.40 3.42
CA TYR A 184 -3.83 4.69 2.58
C TYR A 184 -5.28 5.12 2.88
N GLY A 185 -5.66 5.20 4.15
CA GLY A 185 -6.97 5.72 4.53
C GLY A 185 -7.21 7.17 4.07
N LYS A 186 -6.17 8.01 4.04
CA LYS A 186 -6.25 9.38 3.51
C LYS A 186 -6.50 9.35 2.00
N ALA A 187 -5.75 8.53 1.25
CA ALA A 187 -5.91 8.38 -0.19
C ALA A 187 -7.34 7.97 -0.54
N LEU A 188 -7.87 6.93 0.12
CA LEU A 188 -9.25 6.46 -0.09
C LEU A 188 -10.29 7.54 0.24
N LYS A 189 -10.13 8.25 1.36
CA LYS A 189 -11.05 9.34 1.75
C LYS A 189 -11.11 10.47 0.71
N ASN A 190 -10.02 10.69 -0.02
CA ASN A 190 -9.95 11.68 -1.11
C ASN A 190 -10.33 11.09 -2.48
N GLY A 191 -10.85 9.86 -2.55
CA GLY A 191 -11.32 9.25 -3.79
C GLY A 191 -10.22 8.63 -4.67
N TYR A 192 -9.00 8.49 -4.15
CA TYR A 192 -7.89 7.86 -4.90
C TYR A 192 -7.84 6.36 -4.66
N LYS A 193 -7.53 5.60 -5.72
CA LYS A 193 -7.47 4.13 -5.70
C LYS A 193 -6.35 3.58 -4.79
N SER A 194 -5.22 4.26 -4.72
CA SER A 194 -4.03 3.83 -3.98
C SER A 194 -3.18 4.99 -3.49
N VAL A 195 -2.15 4.70 -2.69
CA VAL A 195 -1.18 5.70 -2.22
C VAL A 195 -0.44 6.36 -3.38
N ALA A 196 0.00 5.59 -4.39
CA ALA A 196 0.67 6.14 -5.56
C ALA A 196 -0.25 7.07 -6.36
N HIS A 197 -1.52 6.70 -6.56
CA HIS A 197 -2.49 7.57 -7.22
C HIS A 197 -2.65 8.91 -6.50
N TYR A 198 -2.73 8.88 -5.16
CA TYR A 198 -2.82 10.10 -4.35
C TYR A 198 -1.57 10.96 -4.53
N LEU A 199 -0.38 10.40 -4.28
CA LEU A 199 0.87 11.15 -4.31
C LEU A 199 1.15 11.74 -5.69
N ILE A 200 1.07 10.94 -6.74
CA ILE A 200 1.41 11.42 -8.08
C ILE A 200 0.42 12.50 -8.48
N LYS A 201 -0.90 12.24 -8.41
CA LYS A 201 -1.90 13.21 -8.87
C LYS A 201 -1.96 14.50 -8.07
N THR A 202 -1.61 14.51 -6.78
CA THR A 202 -1.59 15.76 -6.00
C THR A 202 -0.27 16.54 -6.11
N HIS A 203 0.78 15.94 -6.68
CA HIS A 203 2.10 16.53 -6.82
C HIS A 203 2.59 16.57 -8.28
N ILE A 204 1.68 16.41 -9.26
CA ILE A 204 2.00 16.67 -10.66
C ILE A 204 2.34 18.15 -10.82
N VAL A 205 3.51 18.41 -11.38
CA VAL A 205 3.83 19.75 -11.89
C VAL A 205 3.29 19.82 -13.31
N SER A 206 2.27 20.65 -13.52
CA SER A 206 1.90 21.03 -14.89
C SER A 206 3.08 21.81 -15.45
N ILE A 207 3.76 21.26 -16.45
CA ILE A 207 4.78 21.98 -17.22
C ILE A 207 4.05 22.93 -18.18
N ASN A 208 3.16 23.77 -17.67
CA ASN A 208 2.44 24.74 -18.46
C ASN A 208 2.65 26.11 -17.83
N GLY A 209 3.49 26.92 -18.48
CA GLY A 209 3.05 28.27 -18.73
C GLY A 209 1.65 28.18 -19.34
N GLU A 210 0.73 28.94 -18.76
CA GLU A 210 -0.68 29.09 -19.16
C GLU A 210 -1.63 28.00 -18.67
N GLY A 211 -2.42 28.38 -17.67
CA GLY A 211 -3.47 27.57 -17.11
C GLY A 211 -4.64 27.40 -18.08
N ARG A 212 -5.25 26.23 -18.01
CA ARG A 212 -6.68 26.09 -18.28
C ARG A 212 -7.24 24.99 -17.40
N SER A 213 -8.13 25.41 -16.52
CA SER A 213 -9.01 24.51 -15.78
C SER A 213 -10.11 24.08 -16.72
N GLU A 214 -10.26 22.78 -16.95
CA GLU A 214 -11.50 22.24 -17.50
C GLU A 214 -11.93 21.06 -16.64
N LYS A 215 -12.97 21.33 -15.85
CA LYS A 215 -13.83 20.33 -15.24
C LYS A 215 -14.79 19.85 -16.32
N VAL A 216 -14.88 18.54 -16.51
CA VAL A 216 -16.11 17.85 -16.92
C VAL A 216 -16.24 16.60 -16.07
#